data_AF-A0A429B8J8-F1
#
_entry.id   AF-A0A429B8J8-F1
#
_cell.length_a   1.000
_cell.length_b   1.000
_cell.length_c   1.000
_cell.angle_alpha   90.00
_cell.angle_beta   90.00
_cell.angle_gamma   90.00
#
_symmetry.space_group_name_H-M   'P 1'
#
loop_
_entity.id
_entity.type
_entity.pdbx_description
1 polymer ?
#
loop_
_entity_poly.entity_id
_entity_poly.type
_entity_poly.pdbx_seq_one_letter_code
_entity_poly.pdbx_strand_id
1 'polypeptide(L)'
;MSMSLEERVRSAVAALLHASGESQTELASALGVSQAQVSRRQSGMAAWSLVDCDAVASHYGIDVLELLAGPTRATEALPADRRRVSARAANTAPPAILDGGVR
;
A
#
# COMPACT_ATOMS: atom_id res chain seq x y z
N MET A 1 -25.02 -3.13 -6.19
CA MET A 1 -24.31 -4.40 -5.95
C MET A 1 -23.25 -4.16 -4.90
N SER A 2 -23.27 -4.93 -3.82
CA SER A 2 -22.20 -4.92 -2.83
C SER A 2 -20.97 -5.62 -3.42
N MET A 3 -19.80 -5.03 -3.23
CA MET A 3 -18.51 -5.59 -3.62
C MET A 3 -18.30 -6.99 -3.03
N SER A 4 -17.87 -7.96 -3.83
CA SER A 4 -17.54 -9.30 -3.36
C SER A 4 -16.30 -9.28 -2.45
N LEU A 5 -16.11 -10.33 -1.65
CA LEU A 5 -14.91 -10.44 -0.81
C LEU A 5 -13.62 -10.47 -1.65
N GLU A 6 -13.63 -11.16 -2.79
CA GLU A 6 -12.46 -11.24 -3.69
C GLU A 6 -12.11 -9.87 -4.30
N GLU A 7 -13.12 -9.11 -4.73
CA GLU A 7 -12.94 -7.74 -5.19
C GLU A 7 -12.37 -6.89 -4.06
N ARG A 8 -12.91 -7.03 -2.84
CA ARG A 8 -12.48 -6.27 -1.67
C ARG A 8 -11.01 -6.52 -1.33
N VAL A 9 -10.57 -7.78 -1.33
CA VAL A 9 -9.16 -8.13 -1.11
C VAL A 9 -8.28 -7.53 -2.20
N ARG A 10 -8.63 -7.67 -3.49
CA ARG A 10 -7.84 -7.07 -4.58
C ARG A 10 -7.70 -5.56 -4.45
N SER A 11 -8.79 -4.86 -4.11
CA SER A 11 -8.76 -3.42 -3.89
C SER A 11 -7.95 -3.06 -2.65
N ALA A 12 -8.00 -3.85 -1.58
CA ALA A 12 -7.19 -3.61 -0.39
C ALA A 12 -5.69 -3.78 -0.68
N VAL A 13 -5.30 -4.85 -1.38
CA VAL A 13 -3.90 -5.05 -1.82
C VAL A 13 -3.45 -3.93 -2.75
N ALA A 14 -4.30 -3.50 -3.70
CA ALA A 14 -3.97 -2.37 -4.58
C ALA A 14 -3.77 -1.06 -3.80
N ALA A 15 -4.62 -0.82 -2.80
CA ALA A 15 -4.52 0.36 -1.94
C ALA A 15 -3.27 0.32 -1.06
N LEU A 16 -2.85 -0.86 -0.57
CA LEU A 16 -1.62 -1.04 0.20
C LEU A 16 -0.37 -0.83 -0.66
N LEU A 17 -0.28 -1.47 -1.82
CA LEU A 17 0.79 -1.23 -2.80
C LEU A 17 0.90 0.26 -3.14
N HIS A 18 -0.25 0.92 -3.33
CA HIS A 18 -0.27 2.36 -3.50
C HIS A 18 0.24 3.05 -2.22
N ALA A 19 -0.38 2.86 -1.06
CA ALA A 19 -0.01 3.58 0.15
C ALA A 19 1.47 3.41 0.56
N SER A 20 2.07 2.24 0.33
CA SER A 20 3.48 1.99 0.63
C SER A 20 4.45 2.36 -0.50
N GLY A 21 3.96 2.42 -1.75
CA GLY A 21 4.80 2.68 -2.92
C GLY A 21 5.55 1.47 -3.43
N GLU A 22 5.23 0.30 -2.89
CA GLU A 22 5.76 -0.96 -3.38
C GLU A 22 5.13 -1.36 -4.72
N SER A 23 5.95 -2.01 -5.53
CA SER A 23 5.57 -2.71 -6.74
C SER A 23 5.01 -4.11 -6.43
N GLN A 24 4.30 -4.70 -7.40
CA GLN A 24 3.90 -6.10 -7.30
C GLN A 24 5.09 -7.06 -7.22
N THR A 25 6.26 -6.68 -7.73
CA THR A 25 7.49 -7.48 -7.65
C THR A 25 8.02 -7.55 -6.22
N GLU A 26 8.01 -6.43 -5.51
CA GLU A 26 8.42 -6.37 -4.10
C GLU A 26 7.46 -7.18 -3.21
N LEU A 27 6.15 -7.03 -3.42
CA LEU A 27 5.17 -7.86 -2.72
C LEU A 27 5.35 -9.34 -3.05
N ALA A 28 5.58 -9.70 -4.32
CA ALA A 28 5.81 -11.09 -4.72
C ALA A 28 7.03 -11.70 -4.02
N SER A 29 8.13 -10.93 -3.94
CA SER A 29 9.35 -11.31 -3.21
C SER A 29 9.05 -11.61 -1.74
N ALA A 30 8.30 -10.73 -1.07
CA ALA A 30 7.92 -10.91 0.34
C ALA A 30 7.02 -12.13 0.57
N LEU A 31 6.15 -12.43 -0.38
CA LEU A 31 5.24 -13.59 -0.33
C LEU A 31 5.91 -14.90 -0.79
N GLY A 32 7.16 -14.86 -1.29
CA GLY A 32 7.84 -16.04 -1.83
C GLY A 32 7.21 -16.60 -3.11
N VAL A 33 6.54 -15.74 -3.90
CA VAL A 33 5.89 -16.12 -5.17
C VAL A 33 6.42 -15.30 -6.34
N SER A 34 6.05 -15.66 -7.57
CA SER A 34 6.38 -14.85 -8.74
C SER A 34 5.47 -13.63 -8.87
N GLN A 35 5.98 -12.55 -9.47
CA GLN A 35 5.18 -11.37 -9.81
C GLN A 35 3.98 -11.73 -10.72
N ALA A 36 4.14 -12.71 -11.61
CA ALA A 36 3.05 -13.21 -12.46
C ALA A 36 1.91 -13.86 -11.67
N GLN A 37 2.18 -14.46 -10.50
CA GLN A 37 1.15 -14.96 -9.60
C GLN A 37 0.40 -13.79 -8.93
N VAL A 38 1.12 -12.78 -8.42
CA VAL A 38 0.50 -11.57 -7.85
C VAL A 38 -0.36 -10.83 -8.90
N SER A 39 0.14 -10.67 -10.12
CA SER A 39 -0.59 -10.03 -11.22
C SER A 39 -1.89 -10.77 -11.57
N ARG A 40 -1.84 -12.11 -11.66
CA ARG A 40 -3.04 -12.94 -11.88
C ARG A 40 -4.06 -12.78 -10.75
N ARG A 41 -3.61 -12.68 -9.50
CA ARG A 41 -4.49 -12.42 -8.36
C ARG A 41 -5.11 -11.02 -8.41
N GLN A 42 -4.32 -10.00 -8.70
CA GLN A 42 -4.81 -8.61 -8.80
C GLN A 42 -5.75 -8.38 -10.00
N SER A 43 -5.62 -9.15 -11.07
CA SER A 43 -6.55 -9.11 -12.22
C SER A 43 -7.80 -9.99 -12.00
N GLY A 44 -7.84 -10.82 -10.96
CA GLY A 44 -8.94 -11.77 -10.71
C GLY A 44 -8.90 -13.02 -11.57
N MET A 45 -7.78 -13.28 -12.27
CA MET A 45 -7.55 -14.54 -12.96
C MET A 45 -7.18 -15.68 -11.98
N ALA A 46 -6.84 -15.34 -10.74
CA ALA A 46 -6.61 -16.27 -9.65
C ALA A 46 -7.16 -15.70 -8.34
N ALA A 47 -7.63 -16.56 -7.44
CA ALA A 47 -8.07 -16.14 -6.12
C ALA A 47 -6.87 -15.84 -5.20
N TRP A 48 -7.08 -14.93 -4.25
CA TRP A 48 -6.26 -14.83 -3.04
C TRP A 48 -6.71 -15.94 -2.08
N SER A 49 -5.83 -16.88 -1.76
CA SER A 49 -6.13 -17.86 -0.70
C SER A 49 -6.06 -17.17 0.67
N LEU A 50 -6.67 -17.78 1.70
CA LEU A 50 -6.56 -17.26 3.06
C LEU A 50 -5.10 -17.20 3.54
N VAL A 51 -4.28 -18.18 3.14
CA VAL A 51 -2.84 -18.19 3.42
C VAL A 51 -2.13 -17.00 2.77
N ASP A 52 -2.53 -16.63 1.55
CA ASP A 52 -1.98 -15.44 0.89
C ASP A 52 -2.45 -14.16 1.61
N CYS A 53 -3.70 -14.10 2.08
CA CYS A 53 -4.21 -12.97 2.85
C CYS A 53 -3.44 -12.77 4.16
N ASP A 54 -3.17 -13.84 4.91
CA ASP A 54 -2.36 -13.80 6.13
C ASP A 54 -0.92 -13.33 5.83
N ALA A 55 -0.33 -13.82 4.75
CA ALA A 55 1.02 -13.43 4.34
C ALA A 55 1.09 -11.96 3.91
N VAL A 56 0.09 -11.45 3.18
CA VAL A 56 -0.04 -10.02 2.85
C VAL A 56 -0.18 -9.18 4.11
N ALA A 57 -1.09 -9.56 5.02
CA ALA A 57 -1.31 -8.82 6.26
C ALA A 57 -0.04 -8.76 7.12
N SER A 58 0.65 -9.90 7.25
CA SER A 58 1.95 -10.00 7.93
C SER A 58 3.01 -9.15 7.26
N HIS A 59 3.10 -9.17 5.93
CA HIS A 59 4.03 -8.34 5.17
C HIS A 59 3.81 -6.86 5.45
N TYR A 60 2.56 -6.39 5.49
CA TYR A 60 2.22 -4.98 5.75
C TYR A 60 2.12 -4.62 7.24
N GLY A 61 2.22 -5.60 8.15
CA GLY A 61 2.19 -5.36 9.59
C GLY A 61 0.80 -4.91 10.07
N ILE A 62 -0.25 -5.44 9.44
CA ILE A 62 -1.66 -5.18 9.77
C ILE A 62 -2.35 -6.48 10.18
N ASP A 63 -3.49 -6.38 10.87
CA ASP A 63 -4.34 -7.54 11.12
C ASP A 63 -5.05 -7.98 9.83
N VAL A 64 -5.21 -9.29 9.62
CA VAL A 64 -5.85 -9.84 8.43
C VAL A 64 -7.32 -9.40 8.29
N LEU A 65 -8.01 -9.14 9.39
CA LEU A 65 -9.38 -8.62 9.35
C LEU A 65 -9.43 -7.18 8.83
N GLU A 66 -8.39 -6.37 9.03
CA GLU A 66 -8.30 -5.04 8.43
C GLU A 66 -8.13 -5.12 6.90
N LEU A 67 -7.37 -6.11 6.41
CA LEU A 67 -7.27 -6.43 4.98
C LEU A 67 -8.64 -6.86 4.41
N LEU A 68 -9.33 -7.78 5.09
CA LEU A 68 -10.63 -8.31 4.66
C LEU A 68 -11.78 -7.31 4.84
N ALA A 69 -11.63 -6.30 5.69
CA ALA A 69 -12.58 -5.20 5.84
C ALA A 69 -12.55 -4.25 4.62
N GLY A 70 -11.43 -4.19 3.90
CA GLY A 70 -11.30 -3.53 2.60
C GLY A 70 -10.27 -2.41 2.56
N PRO A 71 -10.17 -1.70 1.43
CA PRO A 71 -9.05 -0.79 1.16
C PRO A 71 -8.89 0.33 2.19
N THR A 72 -9.99 0.95 2.63
CA THR A 72 -9.94 2.03 3.63
C THR A 72 -9.31 1.54 4.93
N ARG A 73 -9.83 0.45 5.50
CA ARG A 73 -9.32 -0.12 6.76
C ARG A 73 -7.87 -0.58 6.66
N ALA A 74 -7.53 -1.31 5.60
CA ALA A 74 -6.16 -1.74 5.35
C ALA A 74 -5.17 -0.57 5.32
N THR A 75 -5.50 0.54 4.64
CA THR A 75 -4.62 1.72 4.58
C THR A 75 -4.57 2.52 5.88
N GLU A 76 -5.66 2.56 6.66
CA GLU A 76 -5.69 3.19 7.98
C GLU A 76 -4.80 2.43 8.97
N ALA A 77 -4.82 1.10 8.91
CA ALA A 77 -4.00 0.22 9.76
C ALA A 77 -2.51 0.20 9.39
N LEU A 78 -2.14 0.61 8.16
CA LEU A 78 -0.75 0.57 7.69
C LEU A 78 0.21 1.37 8.60
N PRO A 79 1.32 0.79 9.08
CA PRO A 79 2.31 1.52 9.89
C PRO A 79 2.86 2.77 9.18
N ALA A 80 3.11 3.84 9.96
CA ALA A 80 3.47 5.15 9.40
C ALA A 80 4.81 5.17 8.67
N ASP A 81 5.78 4.38 9.13
CA ASP A 81 7.10 4.17 8.50
C ASP A 81 7.00 3.47 7.14
N ARG A 82 5.90 2.76 6.89
CA ARG A 82 5.63 2.08 5.61
C ARG A 82 4.83 2.92 4.63
N ARG A 83 4.24 4.03 5.05
CA ARG A 83 3.55 4.92 4.13
C ARG A 83 4.58 5.64 3.28
N ARG A 84 4.32 5.77 1.97
CA ARG A 84 5.12 6.64 1.11
C ARG A 84 5.26 8.00 1.77
N VAL A 85 6.48 8.42 2.04
CA VAL A 85 6.77 9.80 2.43
C VAL A 85 6.33 10.67 1.26
N SER A 86 5.20 11.37 1.43
CA SER A 86 4.74 12.31 0.42
C SER A 86 5.79 13.41 0.29
N ALA A 87 6.42 13.51 -0.89
CA ALA A 87 7.36 14.58 -1.22
C ALA A 87 6.76 16.00 -1.05
N ARG A 88 5.46 16.13 -0.76
CA ARG A 88 4.77 17.39 -0.51
C ARG A 88 5.14 18.05 0.82
N ALA A 89 5.64 17.30 1.80
CA ALA A 89 6.13 17.87 3.07
C ALA A 89 7.51 18.55 2.94
N ALA A 90 8.27 18.23 1.88
CA ALA A 90 9.60 18.80 1.65
C ALA A 90 9.58 20.17 0.95
N ASN A 91 8.41 20.64 0.48
CA ASN A 91 8.31 21.86 -0.33
C ASN A 91 7.72 23.08 0.42
N THR A 92 7.69 23.08 1.76
CA THR A 92 7.16 24.20 2.56
C THR A 92 8.25 24.90 3.36
N ALA A 93 9.23 25.50 2.67
CA ALA A 93 9.95 26.70 3.13
C ALA A 93 10.87 27.23 2.01
N PRO A 94 10.56 28.36 1.35
CA PRO A 94 11.62 29.19 0.78
C PRO A 94 12.37 29.89 1.93
N PRO A 95 13.71 29.99 1.90
CA PRO A 95 14.45 30.76 2.89
C PRO A 95 14.04 32.23 2.83
N ALA A 96 13.88 32.81 4.01
CA ALA A 96 13.54 34.21 4.21
C ALA A 96 14.53 35.14 3.49
N ILE A 97 13.95 36.18 2.91
CA ILE A 97 14.59 37.30 2.21
C ILE A 97 15.67 37.90 3.11
N LEU A 98 16.90 38.03 2.61
CA LEU A 98 17.90 38.88 3.24
C LEU A 98 17.63 40.33 2.81
N ASP A 99 16.99 41.08 3.70
CA ASP A 99 17.11 42.53 3.76
C ASP A 99 18.59 42.91 3.96
N GLY A 100 19.13 43.66 3.00
CA GLY A 100 20.53 44.10 3.02
C GLY A 100 20.69 45.39 2.23
N GLY A 101 20.12 46.47 2.77
CA GLY A 101 20.27 47.82 2.24
C GLY A 101 21.69 48.39 2.36
N VAL A 102 21.90 49.43 1.54
CA VAL A 102 22.86 50.53 1.65
C VAL A 102 24.35 50.15 1.57
N ARG A 103 25.02 50.56 0.48
CA ARG A 103 25.89 51.77 0.40
C ARG A 103 25.93 52.28 -1.03
#